data_AF-A0A382FJP7-F1
#
_entry.id   AF-A0A382FJP7-F1
#
_cell.length_a   1.000
_cell.length_b   1.000
_cell.length_c   1.000
_cell.angle_alpha   90.00
_cell.angle_beta   90.00
_cell.angle_gamma   90.00
#
_symmetry.space_group_name_H-M   'P 1'
#
loop_
_entity.id
_entity.type
_entity.pdbx_description
1 polymer ?
#
loop_
_entity_poly.entity_id
_entity_poly.type
_entity_poly.pdbx_seq_one_letter_code
_entity_poly.pdbx_strand_id
1 'polypeptide(L)'
;MGFYFVDPETYKKYKDDVMQYSQSVQVNYQEFLPEEKRRPGLSDKQIAEKLNLEERVVREIRIVAERDTYSIDEWERALNFKEKACREYAKSGMSSVTKKYFNKSK
;
A
#
# COMPACT_ATOMS: atom_id res chain seq x y z
N MET A 1 1.18 -20.77 -6.46
CA MET A 1 0.64 -20.05 -5.29
C MET A 1 1.31 -20.66 -4.07
N GLY A 2 2.21 -19.93 -3.40
CA GLY A 2 2.86 -20.43 -2.19
C GLY A 2 1.93 -20.21 -0.99
N PHE A 3 1.77 -21.22 -0.14
CA PHE A 3 1.12 -21.03 1.15
C PHE A 3 2.14 -20.39 2.10
N TYR A 4 1.88 -19.15 2.52
CA TYR A 4 2.66 -18.46 3.53
C TYR A 4 2.01 -18.74 4.90
N PHE A 5 2.81 -19.22 5.85
CA PHE A 5 2.34 -19.57 7.18
C PHE A 5 3.23 -18.90 8.20
N VAL A 6 2.66 -17.99 9.00
CA VAL A 6 3.34 -17.36 10.13
C VAL A 6 2.76 -17.91 11.41
N ASP A 7 3.64 -18.24 12.35
CA ASP A 7 3.25 -18.55 13.72
C ASP A 7 2.40 -17.41 14.33
N PRO A 8 1.18 -17.69 14.85
CA PRO A 8 0.27 -16.65 15.32
C PRO A 8 0.83 -15.73 16.42
N GLU A 9 1.71 -16.24 17.29
CA GLU A 9 2.32 -15.44 18.36
C GLU A 9 3.34 -14.46 17.77
N THR A 10 4.18 -14.97 16.87
CA THR A 10 5.16 -14.18 16.13
C THR A 10 4.47 -13.10 15.28
N TYR A 11 3.37 -13.45 14.61
CA TYR A 11 2.57 -12.50 13.85
C TYR A 11 2.05 -11.37 14.73
N LYS A 12 1.35 -11.69 15.83
CA LYS A 12 0.80 -10.68 16.74
C LYS A 12 1.86 -9.77 17.34
N LYS A 13 3.05 -10.31 17.62
CA LYS A 13 4.14 -9.56 18.23
C LYS A 13 4.76 -8.55 17.27
N TYR A 14 4.93 -8.90 15.99
CA TYR A 14 5.73 -8.11 15.05
C TYR A 14 4.93 -7.48 13.91
N LYS A 15 3.63 -7.78 13.77
CA LYS A 15 2.76 -7.22 12.72
C LYS A 15 2.87 -5.71 12.60
N ASP A 16 2.68 -5.01 13.71
CA ASP A 16 2.59 -3.54 13.70
C ASP A 16 3.94 -2.90 13.37
N ASP A 17 5.04 -3.46 13.89
CA ASP A 17 6.40 -3.01 13.60
C ASP A 17 6.76 -3.23 12.12
N VAL A 18 6.49 -4.42 11.59
CA VAL A 18 6.75 -4.76 10.18
C VAL A 18 5.93 -3.85 9.26
N MET A 19 4.67 -3.58 9.58
CA MET A 19 3.82 -2.69 8.80
C MET A 19 4.26 -1.23 8.86
N GLN A 20 4.74 -0.75 10.02
CA GLN A 20 5.29 0.60 10.17
C GLN A 20 6.51 0.84 9.28
N TYR A 21 7.35 -0.19 9.08
CA TYR A 21 8.53 -0.09 8.22
C TYR A 21 8.28 -0.49 6.77
N SER A 22 7.19 -1.20 6.48
CA SER A 22 6.85 -1.66 5.14
C SER A 22 6.60 -0.51 4.18
N GLN A 23 6.96 -0.72 2.91
CA GLN A 23 6.63 0.21 1.83
C GLN A 23 5.11 0.32 1.58
N SER A 24 4.31 -0.64 2.04
CA SER A 24 2.86 -0.66 1.79
C SER A 24 2.08 0.36 2.62
N VAL A 25 2.66 0.84 3.73
CA VAL A 25 2.13 1.94 4.54
C VAL A 25 2.95 3.22 4.30
N GLN A 26 3.62 3.32 3.15
CA GLN A 26 4.49 4.44 2.79
C GLN A 26 3.89 5.79 3.22
N VAL A 27 4.53 6.40 4.22
CA VAL A 27 4.35 7.80 4.57
C VAL A 27 5.19 8.58 3.55
N ASN A 28 4.55 8.82 2.42
CA ASN A 28 5.16 9.00 1.11
C ASN A 28 6.16 10.17 1.04
N TYR A 29 7.18 9.98 0.19
CA TYR A 29 8.12 10.98 -0.34
C TYR A 29 7.41 12.07 -1.20
N GLN A 30 6.07 12.04 -1.29
CA GLN A 30 5.30 13.11 -1.91
C GLN A 30 5.41 14.35 -1.04
N GLU A 31 5.96 15.39 -1.65
CA GLU A 31 6.58 16.61 -1.10
C GLU A 31 5.72 17.44 -0.12
N PHE A 32 4.51 16.99 0.25
CA PHE A 32 3.55 17.69 1.08
C PHE A 32 3.55 17.29 2.57
N LEU A 33 4.31 16.24 2.95
CA LEU A 33 4.49 15.91 4.36
C LEU A 33 5.67 16.71 4.96
N PRO A 34 5.55 17.21 6.21
CA PRO A 34 6.67 17.79 6.94
C PRO A 34 7.86 16.84 6.99
N GLU A 35 9.08 17.36 6.91
CA GLU A 35 10.31 16.58 6.82
C GLU A 35 10.47 15.58 7.97
N GLU A 36 10.05 15.97 9.19
CA GLU A 36 10.04 15.13 10.39
C GLU A 36 9.18 13.86 10.27
N LYS A 37 8.21 13.86 9.37
CA LYS A 37 7.29 12.74 9.14
C LYS A 37 7.67 11.90 7.92
N ARG A 38 8.64 12.34 7.11
CA ARG A 38 9.11 11.59 5.94
C ARG A 38 9.98 10.43 6.43
N ARG A 39 9.54 9.20 6.16
CA ARG A 39 10.31 8.00 6.48
C ARG A 39 10.38 7.12 5.23
N PRO A 40 11.58 6.75 4.75
CA PRO A 40 11.68 5.79 3.67
C PRO A 40 11.17 4.44 4.15
N GLY A 41 10.32 3.79 3.35
CA GLY A 41 9.94 2.40 3.62
C GLY A 41 11.15 1.49 3.40
N LEU A 42 11.34 0.54 4.32
CA LEU A 42 12.46 -0.38 4.35
C LEU A 42 12.16 -1.65 3.53
N SER A 43 13.22 -2.29 3.04
CA SER A 43 13.12 -3.62 2.43
C SER A 43 12.95 -4.72 3.50
N ASP A 44 12.44 -5.90 3.10
CA ASP A 44 12.28 -7.05 4.01
C ASP A 44 13.59 -7.37 4.76
N LYS A 45 14.73 -7.28 4.07
CA LYS A 45 16.06 -7.51 4.65
C LYS A 45 16.43 -6.46 5.70
N GLN A 46 16.17 -5.19 5.43
CA GLN A 46 16.46 -4.09 6.38
C GLN A 46 15.55 -4.17 7.62
N ILE A 47 14.29 -4.58 7.43
CA ILE A 47 13.36 -4.81 8.54
C ILE A 47 13.83 -6.00 9.38
N ALA A 48 14.27 -7.09 8.73
CA ALA A 48 14.82 -8.27 9.38
C ALA A 48 16.06 -7.94 10.24
N GLU A 49 17.00 -7.17 9.70
CA GLU A 49 18.17 -6.69 10.44
C GLU A 49 17.76 -5.84 11.66
N LYS A 50 16.73 -5.00 11.51
CA LYS A 50 16.27 -4.09 12.58
C LYS A 50 15.50 -4.79 13.69
N LEU A 51 14.68 -5.78 13.35
CA LEU A 51 13.85 -6.53 14.30
C LEU A 51 14.54 -7.80 14.82
N ASN A 52 15.77 -8.07 14.35
CA ASN A 52 16.51 -9.30 14.62
C ASN A 52 15.67 -10.56 14.29
N LEU A 53 15.11 -10.56 13.07
CA LEU A 53 14.28 -11.64 12.52
C LEU A 53 14.91 -12.19 11.25
N GLU A 54 14.45 -13.36 10.82
CA GLU A 54 14.78 -13.87 9.48
C GLU A 54 13.99 -13.09 8.41
N GLU A 55 14.64 -12.76 7.29
CA GLU A 55 14.00 -12.06 6.15
C GLU A 55 12.72 -12.77 5.67
N ARG A 56 12.73 -14.11 5.67
CA ARG A 56 11.57 -14.91 5.30
C ARG A 56 10.39 -14.67 6.23
N VAL A 57 10.62 -14.66 7.54
CA VAL A 57 9.57 -14.43 8.55
C VAL A 57 8.96 -13.04 8.40
N VAL A 58 9.82 -12.03 8.20
CA VAL A 58 9.36 -10.66 7.93
C VAL A 58 8.49 -10.59 6.68
N ARG A 59 8.90 -11.24 5.59
CA ARG A 59 8.12 -11.29 4.34
C ARG A 59 6.76 -11.93 4.55
N GLU A 60 6.71 -13.05 5.27
CA GLU A 60 5.47 -13.76 5.54
C GLU A 60 4.53 -12.92 6.42
N ILE A 61 5.06 -12.27 7.47
CA ILE A 61 4.29 -11.32 8.31
C ILE A 61 3.74 -10.19 7.45
N ARG A 62 4.59 -9.57 6.62
CA ARG A 62 4.22 -8.44 5.77
C ARG A 62 3.09 -8.79 4.82
N ILE A 63 3.18 -9.93 4.12
CA ILE A 63 2.13 -10.38 3.19
C ILE A 63 0.79 -10.56 3.90
N VAL A 64 0.78 -11.20 5.07
CA VAL A 64 -0.45 -11.41 5.85
C VAL A 64 -0.98 -10.08 6.39
N ALA A 65 -0.11 -9.23 6.93
CA ALA A 65 -0.48 -7.95 7.51
C ALA A 65 -1.02 -6.95 6.49
N GLU A 66 -0.42 -6.89 5.30
CA GLU A 66 -0.91 -6.07 4.18
C GLU A 66 -2.32 -6.52 3.76
N ARG A 67 -2.54 -7.84 3.72
CA ARG A 67 -3.87 -8.41 3.41
C ARG A 67 -4.90 -8.08 4.50
N ASP A 68 -4.49 -8.06 5.76
CA ASP A 68 -5.35 -7.68 6.89
C ASP A 68 -5.69 -6.18 6.93
N THR A 69 -4.94 -5.33 6.19
CA THR A 69 -5.04 -3.88 6.32
C THR A 69 -6.32 -3.32 5.72
N TYR A 70 -6.71 -3.81 4.54
CA TYR A 70 -7.87 -3.33 3.83
C TYR A 70 -8.98 -4.38 3.87
N SER A 71 -10.17 -3.94 4.22
CA SER A 71 -11.37 -4.78 4.13
C SER A 71 -11.65 -5.16 2.66
N ILE A 72 -12.36 -6.28 2.45
CA ILE A 72 -12.80 -6.68 1.11
C ILE A 72 -13.60 -5.55 0.44
N ASP A 73 -14.41 -4.83 1.21
CA ASP A 73 -15.20 -3.69 0.73
C ASP A 73 -14.33 -2.57 0.14
N GLU A 74 -13.16 -2.29 0.73
CA GLU A 74 -12.22 -1.31 0.18
C GLU A 74 -11.60 -1.77 -1.13
N TRP A 75 -11.30 -3.07 -1.25
CA TRP A 75 -10.85 -3.66 -2.51
C TRP A 75 -11.91 -3.55 -3.60
N GLU A 76 -13.17 -3.83 -3.28
CA GLU A 76 -14.29 -3.67 -4.21
C GLU A 76 -14.48 -2.20 -4.63
N ARG A 77 -14.41 -1.26 -3.68
CA ARG A 77 -14.46 0.18 -4.00
C ARG A 77 -13.32 0.60 -4.92
N ALA A 78 -12.10 0.12 -4.69
CA ALA A 78 -10.95 0.41 -5.53
C ALA A 78 -11.11 -0.17 -6.95
N LEU A 79 -11.66 -1.39 -7.07
CA LEU A 79 -11.99 -1.99 -8.36
C LEU A 79 -13.04 -1.17 -9.11
N ASN A 80 -14.13 -0.82 -8.45
CA ASN A 80 -15.20 0.01 -9.02
C ASN A 80 -14.69 1.38 -9.46
N PHE A 81 -13.83 2.02 -8.66
CA PHE A 81 -13.20 3.29 -9.01
C PHE A 81 -12.36 3.17 -10.29
N LYS A 82 -11.50 2.15 -10.38
CA LYS A 82 -10.65 1.91 -11.54
C LYS A 82 -11.47 1.58 -12.78
N GLU A 83 -12.47 0.72 -12.66
CA GLU A 83 -13.35 0.36 -13.76
C GLU A 83 -14.10 1.59 -14.29
N LYS A 84 -14.66 2.40 -13.39
CA LYS A 84 -15.33 3.65 -13.75
C LYS A 84 -14.38 4.61 -14.46
N ALA A 85 -13.16 4.79 -13.93
CA ALA A 85 -12.14 5.62 -14.54
C ALA A 85 -11.76 5.13 -15.96
N CYS A 86 -11.57 3.83 -16.15
CA CYS A 86 -11.32 3.25 -17.48
C CYS A 86 -12.48 3.48 -18.45
N ARG A 87 -13.73 3.28 -18.00
CA ARG A 87 -14.93 3.51 -18.82
C ARG A 87 -15.09 5.00 -19.18
N GLU A 88 -14.85 5.90 -18.25
CA GLU A 88 -14.91 7.36 -18.49
C GLU A 88 -13.80 7.81 -19.45
N TYR A 89 -12.59 7.28 -19.28
CA TYR A 89 -11.48 7.50 -20.19
C TYR A 89 -11.79 7.00 -21.60
N ALA A 90 -12.38 5.81 -21.75
CA ALA A 90 -12.77 5.30 -23.06
C ALA A 90 -13.79 6.20 -23.76
N LYS A 91 -14.68 6.87 -23.02
CA LYS A 91 -15.71 7.78 -23.57
C LYS A 91 -15.18 9.17 -23.89
N SER A 92 -14.30 9.73 -23.05
CA SER A 92 -13.95 11.15 -23.07
C SER A 92 -12.44 11.44 -23.09
N GLY A 93 -11.62 10.39 -23.18
CA GLY A 93 -10.17 10.47 -23.17
C GLY A 93 -9.61 11.11 -21.89
N MET A 94 -8.45 11.75 -22.01
CA MET A 94 -7.71 12.41 -20.92
C MET A 94 -8.49 13.52 -20.19
N SER A 95 -9.60 14.00 -20.76
CA SER A 95 -10.42 15.06 -20.16
C SER A 95 -11.15 14.61 -18.89
N SER A 96 -11.50 13.32 -18.78
CA SER A 96 -12.11 12.70 -17.59
C SER A 96 -11.20 12.74 -16.36
N VAL A 97 -9.90 12.47 -16.54
CA VAL A 97 -8.96 12.26 -15.43
C VAL A 97 -8.39 13.57 -14.92
N THR A 98 -8.18 14.54 -15.81
CA THR A 98 -7.41 15.74 -15.46
C THR A 98 -8.26 16.92 -15.00
N LYS A 99 -9.59 16.94 -15.25
CA LYS A 99 -10.49 18.12 -15.12
C LYS A 99 -9.98 19.41 -15.81
N LYS A 100 -8.77 19.40 -16.35
CA LYS A 100 -7.99 20.53 -16.88
C LYS A 100 -8.57 21.05 -18.20
N TYR A 101 -9.42 20.26 -18.84
CA TYR A 101 -10.09 20.59 -20.08
C TYR A 101 -11.62 20.82 -19.91
N PHE A 102 -12.18 20.62 -18.72
CA PHE A 102 -13.62 20.85 -18.48
C PHE A 102 -13.99 22.33 -18.51
N ASN A 103 -13.07 23.23 -18.14
CA ASN A 103 -13.33 24.68 -18.05
C ASN A 103 -12.97 25.46 -19.32
N LYS A 104 -12.76 24.80 -20.47
CA LYS A 104 -12.48 25.48 -21.74
C LYS A 104 -13.74 25.69 -22.59
N SER A 105 -14.80 26.19 -21.96
CA SER A 105 -15.89 26.85 -22.68
C SER A 105 -16.43 28.03 -21.88
N LYS A 106 -15.88 29.22 -22.18
CA LYS A 106 -16.62 30.47 -22.36
C LYS A 106 -15.71 31.44 -23.09
#